data_AF-A0A9E7PKU2-F1
#
_entry.id   AF-A0A9E7PKU2-F1
#
_cell.length_a   1.000
_cell.length_b   1.000
_cell.length_c   1.000
_cell.angle_alpha   90.00
_cell.angle_beta   90.00
_cell.angle_gamma   90.00
#
_symmetry.space_group_name_H-M   'P 1'
#
loop_
_entity.id
_entity.type
_entity.pdbx_description
1 polymer ?
#
loop_
_entity_poly.entity_id
_entity_poly.type
_entity_poly.pdbx_seq_one_letter_code
_entity_poly.pdbx_strand_id
1 'polypeptide(L)'
;MKIYRDGNTYIAPKGAYFEGNVKIDGDFIVPPCTHFWGKLVVDGRLELGSNSSVGSRITCRDAVIGPGTEIKGPVNVSGSITVCDRAKLSSIYAGGDVILRPGIEVGDVKCDGTLFVYGKVKSGKLFGRQVKVLRADAIANNDFPEEITPDY
;
A
#
# COMPACT_ATOMS: atom_id res chain seq x y z
N MET A 1 -3.67 -21.18 15.67
CA MET A 1 -3.07 -19.85 15.92
C MET A 1 -4.09 -18.96 16.61
N LYS A 2 -3.73 -18.22 17.68
CA LYS A 2 -4.66 -17.30 18.36
C LYS A 2 -4.48 -15.89 17.79
N ILE A 3 -5.51 -15.37 17.15
CA ILE A 3 -5.61 -13.96 16.75
C ILE A 3 -6.14 -13.21 17.98
N TYR A 4 -5.47 -12.13 18.38
CA TYR A 4 -5.96 -11.27 19.46
C TYR A 4 -7.05 -10.36 18.91
N ARG A 5 -8.10 -10.15 19.67
CA ARG A 5 -9.20 -9.27 19.28
C ARG A 5 -9.39 -8.21 20.35
N ASP A 6 -9.37 -6.96 19.94
CA ASP A 6 -9.73 -5.80 20.76
C ASP A 6 -10.84 -5.02 20.03
N GLY A 7 -12.07 -5.20 20.48
CA GLY A 7 -13.25 -4.66 19.81
C GLY A 7 -13.41 -5.13 18.36
N ASN A 8 -13.30 -4.19 17.41
CA ASN A 8 -13.36 -4.45 15.96
C ASN A 8 -12.00 -4.79 15.34
N THR A 9 -10.92 -4.70 16.12
CA THR A 9 -9.56 -4.86 15.63
C THR A 9 -9.06 -6.27 15.95
N TYR A 10 -8.56 -6.94 14.92
CA TYR A 10 -7.92 -8.24 14.99
C TYR A 10 -6.41 -8.05 14.83
N ILE A 11 -5.62 -8.71 15.66
CA ILE A 11 -4.16 -8.60 15.68
C ILE A 11 -3.57 -10.00 15.52
N ALA A 12 -2.83 -10.20 14.43
CA ALA A 12 -2.11 -11.45 14.23
C ALA A 12 -0.91 -11.55 15.21
N PRO A 13 -0.53 -12.76 15.64
CA PRO A 13 0.68 -12.93 16.44
C PRO A 13 1.94 -12.68 15.59
N LYS A 14 3.04 -12.26 16.24
CA LYS A 14 4.32 -12.02 15.56
C LYS A 14 4.82 -13.30 14.86
N GLY A 15 5.34 -13.16 13.64
CA GLY A 15 5.86 -14.30 12.89
C GLY A 15 4.79 -15.32 12.50
N ALA A 16 3.55 -14.86 12.33
CA ALA A 16 2.42 -15.69 11.98
C ALA A 16 2.56 -16.31 10.58
N TYR A 17 2.10 -17.56 10.44
CA TYR A 17 1.95 -18.23 9.15
C TYR A 17 0.50 -18.69 8.99
N PHE A 18 -0.11 -18.29 7.88
CA PHE A 18 -1.47 -18.65 7.51
C PHE A 18 -1.42 -19.44 6.20
N GLU A 19 -1.58 -20.76 6.31
CA GLU A 19 -1.54 -21.67 5.16
C GLU A 19 -2.81 -21.58 4.29
N GLY A 20 -3.92 -21.12 4.85
CA GLY A 20 -5.21 -21.02 4.19
C GLY A 20 -5.61 -19.60 3.77
N ASN A 21 -6.86 -19.49 3.30
CA ASN A 21 -7.51 -18.19 3.12
C ASN A 21 -7.88 -17.61 4.49
N VAL A 22 -7.68 -16.30 4.66
CA VAL A 22 -7.99 -15.57 5.89
C VAL A 22 -9.09 -14.55 5.58
N LYS A 23 -10.17 -14.58 6.35
CA LYS A 23 -11.24 -13.57 6.36
C LYS A 23 -11.30 -12.92 7.74
N ILE A 24 -11.32 -11.59 7.78
CA ILE A 24 -11.46 -10.79 8.98
C ILE A 24 -12.62 -9.80 8.76
N ASP A 25 -13.65 -9.87 9.61
CA ASP A 25 -14.86 -9.03 9.48
C ASP A 25 -14.68 -7.61 10.09
N GLY A 26 -13.44 -7.21 10.39
CA GLY A 26 -13.10 -5.95 11.05
C GLY A 26 -11.77 -5.40 10.56
N ASP A 27 -11.11 -4.59 11.40
CA ASP A 27 -9.77 -4.07 11.11
C ASP A 27 -8.73 -5.16 11.42
N PHE A 28 -7.65 -5.23 10.65
CA PHE A 28 -6.63 -6.27 10.82
C PHE A 28 -5.23 -5.68 10.86
N ILE A 29 -4.58 -5.82 12.00
CA ILE A 29 -3.19 -5.44 12.22
C ILE A 29 -2.32 -6.69 12.15
N VAL A 30 -1.42 -6.69 11.18
CA VAL A 30 -0.49 -7.78 10.94
C VAL A 30 0.91 -7.32 11.34
N PRO A 31 1.58 -8.02 12.28
CA PRO A 31 2.95 -7.67 12.64
C PRO A 31 3.93 -8.02 11.51
N PRO A 32 5.16 -7.48 11.56
CA PRO A 32 6.21 -7.81 10.59
C PRO A 32 6.47 -9.31 10.46
N CYS A 33 7.01 -9.70 9.31
CA CYS A 33 7.39 -11.07 8.97
C CYS A 33 6.23 -12.08 9.09
N THR A 34 5.03 -11.67 8.65
CA THR A 34 3.86 -12.54 8.61
C THR A 34 3.59 -13.03 7.19
N HIS A 35 3.26 -14.31 7.03
CA HIS A 35 3.10 -14.91 5.72
C HIS A 35 1.71 -15.53 5.54
N PHE A 36 1.01 -15.11 4.48
CA PHE A 36 -0.27 -15.67 4.05
C PHE A 36 -0.05 -16.42 2.73
N TRP A 37 -0.40 -17.69 2.68
CA TRP A 37 -0.32 -18.49 1.46
C TRP A 37 -1.54 -18.29 0.57
N GLY A 38 -2.71 -18.15 1.20
CA GLY A 38 -3.99 -17.96 0.52
C GLY A 38 -4.37 -16.50 0.26
N LYS A 39 -5.67 -16.30 0.10
CA LYS A 39 -6.32 -14.99 -0.04
C LYS A 39 -6.44 -14.32 1.32
N LEU A 40 -6.30 -13.00 1.36
CA LEU A 40 -6.53 -12.18 2.55
C LEU A 40 -7.70 -11.23 2.29
N VAL A 41 -8.80 -11.42 3.01
CA VAL A 41 -10.02 -10.59 2.94
C VAL A 41 -10.23 -9.93 4.28
N VAL A 42 -10.27 -8.60 4.31
CA VAL A 42 -10.43 -7.81 5.53
C VAL A 42 -11.52 -6.78 5.28
N ASP A 43 -12.66 -6.86 5.96
CA ASP A 43 -13.78 -5.94 5.68
C ASP A 43 -13.45 -4.49 6.08
N GLY A 44 -12.56 -4.30 7.05
CA GLY A 44 -12.08 -3.00 7.51
C GLY A 44 -10.73 -2.58 6.90
N ARG A 45 -9.94 -1.91 7.73
CA ARG A 45 -8.58 -1.45 7.40
C ARG A 45 -7.58 -2.57 7.64
N LEU A 46 -6.71 -2.80 6.66
CA LEU A 46 -5.59 -3.72 6.74
C LEU A 46 -4.28 -2.96 6.98
N GLU A 47 -3.56 -3.30 8.03
CA GLU A 47 -2.18 -2.87 8.26
C GLU A 47 -1.24 -4.06 8.13
N LEU A 48 -0.59 -4.19 6.99
CA LEU A 48 0.34 -5.28 6.73
C LEU A 48 1.75 -4.88 7.19
N GLY A 49 2.28 -5.55 8.21
CA GLY A 49 3.63 -5.30 8.72
C GLY A 49 4.72 -5.52 7.69
N SER A 50 5.89 -4.94 7.92
CA SER A 50 7.06 -5.04 7.03
C SER A 50 7.50 -6.48 6.78
N ASN A 51 8.10 -6.73 5.61
CA ASN A 51 8.62 -8.03 5.19
C ASN A 51 7.58 -9.18 5.25
N SER A 52 6.30 -8.85 5.21
CA SER A 52 5.20 -9.82 5.15
C SER A 52 4.93 -10.22 3.70
N SER A 53 4.34 -11.41 3.49
CA SER A 53 3.98 -11.86 2.15
C SER A 53 2.54 -12.33 2.04
N VAL A 54 1.91 -12.10 0.89
CA VAL A 54 0.61 -12.68 0.53
C VAL A 54 0.74 -13.42 -0.80
N GLY A 55 0.49 -14.73 -0.78
CA GLY A 55 0.64 -15.63 -1.92
C GLY A 55 -0.46 -15.48 -2.98
N SER A 56 -1.55 -14.78 -2.67
CA SER A 56 -2.69 -14.58 -3.56
C SER A 56 -3.20 -13.13 -3.51
N ARG A 57 -4.52 -12.93 -3.64
CA ARG A 57 -5.21 -11.63 -3.66
C ARG A 57 -5.44 -11.07 -2.25
N ILE A 58 -5.39 -9.74 -2.14
CA ILE A 58 -5.86 -8.98 -0.98
C ILE A 58 -7.16 -8.26 -1.36
N THR A 59 -8.16 -8.25 -0.48
CA THR A 59 -9.37 -7.43 -0.59
C THR A 59 -9.65 -6.75 0.73
N CYS A 60 -9.76 -5.41 0.73
CA CYS A 60 -10.05 -4.66 1.95
C CYS A 60 -10.68 -3.29 1.72
N ARG A 61 -11.12 -2.61 2.79
CA ARG A 61 -11.63 -1.24 2.67
C ARG A 61 -10.51 -0.24 2.51
N ASP A 62 -9.53 -0.26 3.40
CA ASP A 62 -8.35 0.62 3.37
C ASP A 62 -7.10 -0.21 3.66
N ALA A 63 -5.95 0.20 3.12
CA ALA A 63 -4.72 -0.56 3.32
C ALA A 63 -3.49 0.30 3.60
N VAL A 64 -2.68 -0.16 4.54
CA VAL A 64 -1.29 0.27 4.72
C VAL A 64 -0.41 -0.96 4.52
N ILE A 65 0.38 -0.95 3.46
CA ILE A 65 1.28 -2.03 3.08
C ILE A 65 2.69 -1.67 3.53
N GLY A 66 3.21 -2.41 4.51
CA GLY A 66 4.52 -2.18 5.10
C GLY A 66 5.68 -2.37 4.11
N PRO A 67 6.87 -1.85 4.45
CA PRO A 67 8.03 -1.89 3.57
C PRO A 67 8.54 -3.32 3.37
N GLY A 68 9.10 -3.59 2.19
CA GLY A 68 9.68 -4.89 1.84
C GLY A 68 8.67 -6.05 1.76
N THR A 69 7.37 -5.75 1.70
CA THR A 69 6.32 -6.76 1.56
C THR A 69 6.25 -7.31 0.14
N GLU A 70 5.81 -8.56 0.00
CA GLU A 70 5.63 -9.20 -1.31
C GLU A 70 4.19 -9.73 -1.47
N ILE A 71 3.47 -9.20 -2.44
CA ILE A 71 2.08 -9.56 -2.71
C ILE A 71 1.98 -10.07 -4.14
N LYS A 72 1.81 -11.39 -4.27
CA LYS A 72 1.85 -12.09 -5.56
C LYS A 72 0.59 -11.89 -6.39
N GLY A 73 -0.55 -11.61 -5.76
CA GLY A 73 -1.82 -11.35 -6.42
C GLY A 73 -2.22 -9.88 -6.46
N PRO A 74 -3.40 -9.57 -7.03
CA PRO A 74 -3.90 -8.21 -7.08
C PRO A 74 -4.33 -7.72 -5.68
N VAL A 75 -4.14 -6.43 -5.41
CA VAL A 75 -4.63 -5.76 -4.20
C VAL A 75 -5.84 -4.93 -4.57
N ASN A 76 -6.99 -5.26 -3.98
CA ASN A 76 -8.26 -4.60 -4.25
C ASN A 76 -8.71 -3.86 -3.00
N VAL A 77 -8.82 -2.55 -3.09
CA VAL A 77 -9.13 -1.67 -1.98
C VAL A 77 -10.32 -0.81 -2.38
N SER A 78 -11.40 -0.82 -1.60
CA SER A 78 -12.56 0.03 -1.95
C SER A 78 -12.32 1.51 -1.65
N GLY A 79 -11.46 1.79 -0.66
CA GLY A 79 -10.99 3.12 -0.26
C GLY A 79 -9.55 3.35 -0.68
N SER A 80 -8.73 3.85 0.25
CA SER A 80 -7.37 4.32 -0.05
C SER A 80 -6.30 3.33 0.37
N ILE A 81 -5.17 3.35 -0.34
CA ILE A 81 -4.01 2.49 -0.06
C ILE A 81 -2.71 3.28 -0.02
N THR A 82 -1.93 3.05 1.04
CA THR A 82 -0.54 3.49 1.14
C THR A 82 0.39 2.29 1.04
N VAL A 83 1.32 2.34 0.11
CA VAL A 83 2.35 1.33 -0.06
C VAL A 83 3.70 1.93 0.34
N CYS A 84 4.37 1.29 1.29
CA CYS A 84 5.66 1.71 1.81
C CYS A 84 6.84 1.19 0.98
N ASP A 85 8.04 1.67 1.32
CA ASP A 85 9.26 1.51 0.54
C ASP A 85 9.58 0.04 0.20
N ARG A 86 10.09 -0.20 -1.02
CA ARG A 86 10.59 -1.51 -1.47
C ARG A 86 9.57 -2.66 -1.46
N ALA A 87 8.27 -2.35 -1.42
CA ALA A 87 7.24 -3.37 -1.59
C ALA A 87 7.16 -3.87 -3.04
N LYS A 88 6.82 -5.15 -3.22
CA LYS A 88 6.62 -5.81 -4.51
C LYS A 88 5.18 -6.27 -4.64
N LEU A 89 4.44 -5.76 -5.62
CA LEU A 89 3.02 -6.06 -5.80
C LEU A 89 2.72 -6.42 -7.25
N SER A 90 1.77 -7.33 -7.48
CA SER A 90 1.32 -7.64 -8.84
C SER A 90 0.54 -6.49 -9.48
N SER A 91 -0.53 -6.02 -8.85
CA SER A 91 -1.36 -4.92 -9.33
C SER A 91 -2.18 -4.32 -8.20
N ILE A 92 -2.60 -3.07 -8.35
CA ILE A 92 -3.40 -2.34 -7.36
C ILE A 92 -4.65 -1.79 -8.03
N TYR A 93 -5.81 -2.04 -7.42
CA TYR A 93 -7.09 -1.45 -7.76
C TYR A 93 -7.64 -0.77 -6.51
N ALA A 94 -7.79 0.56 -6.53
CA ALA A 94 -8.27 1.35 -5.41
C ALA A 94 -9.47 2.22 -5.80
N GLY A 95 -10.53 2.24 -4.99
CA GLY A 95 -11.63 3.21 -5.19
C GLY A 95 -11.29 4.62 -4.69
N GLY A 96 -10.27 4.75 -3.83
CA GLY A 96 -9.79 6.01 -3.28
C GLY A 96 -8.44 6.44 -3.84
N ASP A 97 -7.65 7.09 -2.99
CA ASP A 97 -6.30 7.55 -3.33
C ASP A 97 -5.28 6.42 -3.18
N VAL A 98 -4.22 6.49 -3.99
CA VAL A 98 -3.08 5.56 -3.92
C VAL A 98 -1.81 6.34 -3.65
N ILE A 99 -1.05 5.93 -2.65
CA ILE A 99 0.27 6.48 -2.34
C ILE A 99 1.32 5.39 -2.56
N LEU A 100 2.24 5.62 -3.48
CA LEU A 100 3.39 4.75 -3.75
C LEU A 100 4.66 5.43 -3.26
N ARG A 101 5.32 4.85 -2.26
CA ARG A 101 6.61 5.30 -1.75
C ARG A 101 7.83 4.81 -2.56
N PRO A 102 9.04 5.35 -2.35
CA PRO A 102 10.21 5.01 -3.15
C PRO A 102 10.61 3.53 -3.14
N GLY A 103 11.11 3.05 -4.28
CA GLY A 103 11.65 1.71 -4.44
C GLY A 103 10.61 0.61 -4.63
N ILE A 104 9.33 0.95 -4.76
CA ILE A 104 8.26 -0.02 -5.04
C ILE A 104 8.42 -0.61 -6.45
N GLU A 105 8.12 -1.89 -6.58
CA GLU A 105 7.89 -2.58 -7.85
C GLU A 105 6.44 -3.05 -7.89
N VAL A 106 5.65 -2.48 -8.78
CA VAL A 106 4.24 -2.82 -8.97
C VAL A 106 3.96 -3.06 -10.46
N GLY A 107 3.00 -3.91 -10.80
CA GLY A 107 2.47 -3.94 -12.17
C GLY A 107 1.52 -2.76 -12.40
N ASP A 108 0.32 -3.05 -12.89
CA ASP A 108 -0.66 -2.01 -13.17
C ASP A 108 -1.29 -1.45 -11.88
N VAL A 109 -1.47 -0.14 -11.83
CA VAL A 109 -2.13 0.58 -10.74
C VAL A 109 -3.29 1.35 -11.31
N LYS A 110 -4.49 1.10 -10.78
CA LYS A 110 -5.71 1.84 -11.12
C LYS A 110 -6.33 2.39 -9.85
N CYS A 111 -6.62 3.67 -9.84
CA CYS A 111 -7.40 4.31 -8.79
C CYS A 111 -8.46 5.26 -9.32
N ASP A 112 -9.57 5.40 -8.61
CA ASP A 112 -10.59 6.40 -8.94
C ASP A 112 -10.25 7.78 -8.32
N GLY A 113 -9.38 7.80 -7.30
CA GLY A 113 -8.84 9.00 -6.67
C GLY A 113 -7.55 9.52 -7.32
N THR A 114 -6.70 10.13 -6.49
CA THR A 114 -5.39 10.64 -6.86
C THR A 114 -4.32 9.59 -6.60
N LEU A 115 -3.47 9.36 -7.60
CA LEU A 115 -2.27 8.54 -7.48
C LEU A 115 -1.06 9.44 -7.18
N PHE A 116 -0.46 9.26 -6.01
CA PHE A 116 0.78 9.91 -5.60
C PHE A 116 1.95 8.94 -5.75
N VAL A 117 2.97 9.33 -6.50
CA VAL A 117 4.19 8.53 -6.73
C VAL A 117 5.38 9.28 -6.17
N TYR A 118 5.98 8.78 -5.11
CA TYR A 118 7.14 9.38 -4.47
C TYR A 118 8.42 8.67 -4.91
N GLY A 119 9.36 9.45 -5.46
CA GLY A 119 10.67 8.97 -5.88
C GLY A 119 10.61 7.93 -7.00
N LYS A 120 11.57 7.00 -7.00
CA LYS A 120 11.71 5.98 -8.06
C LYS A 120 10.79 4.79 -7.78
N VAL A 121 9.75 4.63 -8.60
CA VAL A 121 8.83 3.48 -8.56
C VAL A 121 8.89 2.78 -9.92
N LYS A 122 9.05 1.46 -9.92
CA LYS A 122 8.84 0.64 -11.12
C LYS A 122 7.38 0.27 -11.16
N SER A 123 6.67 0.73 -12.18
CA SER A 123 5.24 0.44 -12.35
C SER A 123 4.96 0.01 -13.77
N GLY A 124 3.88 -0.76 -13.95
CA GLY A 124 3.24 -0.95 -15.25
C GLY A 124 2.47 0.30 -15.66
N LYS A 125 1.21 0.14 -16.03
CA LYS A 125 0.34 1.28 -16.35
C LYS A 125 -0.20 1.92 -15.08
N LEU A 126 -0.18 3.25 -15.05
CA LEU A 126 -0.70 4.05 -13.95
C LEU A 126 -1.96 4.78 -14.40
N PHE A 127 -3.09 4.48 -13.78
CA PHE A 127 -4.38 5.12 -14.02
C PHE A 127 -4.89 5.72 -12.72
N GLY A 128 -5.17 7.02 -12.74
CA GLY A 128 -5.78 7.75 -11.65
C GLY A 128 -6.60 8.90 -12.19
N ARG A 129 -7.57 9.42 -11.43
CA ARG A 129 -8.23 10.69 -11.79
C ARG A 129 -7.21 11.81 -11.89
N GLN A 130 -6.20 11.78 -11.03
CA GLN A 130 -5.00 12.62 -11.10
C GLN A 130 -3.77 11.76 -10.79
N VAL A 131 -2.65 12.04 -11.43
CA VAL A 131 -1.36 11.40 -11.14
C VAL A 131 -0.35 12.48 -10.78
N LYS A 132 0.17 12.44 -9.56
CA LYS A 132 1.15 13.39 -9.01
C LYS A 132 2.45 12.65 -8.73
N VAL A 133 3.48 12.95 -9.51
CA VAL A 133 4.82 12.39 -9.31
C VAL A 133 5.65 13.39 -8.52
N LEU A 134 6.03 13.00 -7.31
CA LEU A 134 6.80 13.81 -6.36
C LEU A 134 8.23 13.28 -6.35
N ARG A 135 9.08 13.99 -7.08
CA ARG A 135 10.49 13.70 -7.25
C ARG A 135 11.29 14.27 -6.06
N ALA A 136 12.15 13.45 -5.46
CA ALA A 136 13.04 13.91 -4.38
C ALA A 136 14.10 14.91 -4.88
N ASP A 137 14.39 14.87 -6.18
CA ASP A 137 15.26 15.75 -6.93
C ASP A 137 14.75 17.20 -7.04
N ALA A 138 13.45 17.46 -6.81
CA ALA A 138 12.92 18.82 -6.75
C ALA A 138 13.39 19.61 -5.51
N ILE A 139 13.88 18.92 -4.47
CA ILE A 139 14.44 19.57 -3.28
C ILE A 139 15.95 19.85 -3.45
N ALA A 140 16.62 19.11 -4.34
CA ALA A 140 18.06 19.23 -4.54
C ALA A 140 18.45 20.33 -5.53
N ASN A 141 17.54 20.75 -6.43
CA ASN A 141 17.84 21.69 -7.51
C ASN A 141 17.40 23.14 -7.24
N ASN A 142 16.83 23.45 -6.07
CA ASN A 142 16.44 24.82 -5.71
C ASN A 142 15.60 25.54 -6.80
N ASP A 143 14.85 24.80 -7.63
CA ASP A 143 13.96 25.32 -8.67
C ASP A 143 12.66 25.87 -8.06
N PHE A 144 12.78 26.71 -7.03
CA PHE A 144 11.72 27.63 -6.69
C PHE A 144 11.79 28.77 -7.71
N PRO A 145 10.69 29.11 -8.42
CA PRO A 145 10.71 30.33 -9.24
C PRO A 145 11.07 31.49 -8.31
N GLU A 146 12.11 32.26 -8.68
CA GLU A 146 12.42 33.50 -7.98
C GLU A 146 11.14 34.33 -7.87
N GLU A 147 10.75 34.60 -6.63
CA GLU A 147 9.66 35.50 -6.32
C GLU A 147 10.09 36.88 -6.86
N ILE A 148 9.49 37.30 -7.98
CA ILE A 148 9.70 38.63 -8.52
C ILE A 148 9.06 39.59 -7.52
N THR A 149 9.85 40.10 -6.58
CA THR A 149 9.44 41.22 -5.74
C THR A 149 9.28 42.44 -6.65
N PRO A 150 8.08 43.03 -6.78
CA PRO A 150 7.94 44.27 -7.50
C PRO A 150 8.61 45.39 -6.69
N ASP A 151 9.54 46.12 -7.31
CA ASP A 151 10.09 47.35 -6.75
C ASP A 151 8.94 48.36 -6.55
N TYR A 152 8.52 48.54 -5.29
CA TYR A 152 7.68 49.65 -4.85
C TYR A 152 8.40 50.43 -3.74
#